data_AF-A0A2I0T2X4-F1
#
_entry.id   AF-A0A2I0T2X4-F1
#
_cell.length_a   1.000
_cell.length_b   1.000
_cell.length_c   1.000
_cell.angle_alpha   90.00
_cell.angle_beta   90.00
_cell.angle_gamma   90.00
#
_symmetry.space_group_name_H-M   'P 1'
#
loop_
_entity.id
_entity.type
_entity.pdbx_description
1 polymer ?
#
loop_
_entity_poly.entity_id
_entity_poly.type
_entity_poly.pdbx_seq_one_letter_code
_entity_poly.pdbx_strand_id
1 'polypeptide(L)'
;MWRHQTYAGLVLFLSFWSLAEGGKLLVVPQDGSHWLSMRVVLEELWERGHEIVAVIPEATLLMKSSQSFTIKTYSVPYTQEFVDRFYHSIGEKSFDNLSFLEKVTILVRNISDLTSMFSSACRHLLYNEELMNYLHDSKFDAIMVDPVLPCGPIVAEHLSLPSVYFMRGLPCTLDYKATQCPSPFSYVPRTFMATSDHMTFTERVKNLLVGFAEPLSCYLFYAKFENLASEFLRREVTILELFSKASIWLMRYDFVFEYPRPIMPNMVYIGGINCKEKKPLSKYLCLSQSMIEYQDGMIWTWESQALRDDHKTLVAVQAAEVFLSGRA
;
A
#
# COMPACT_ATOMS: atom_id res chain seq x y z
N MET A 1 -55.32 9.64 14.92
CA MET A 1 -54.10 10.29 15.47
C MET A 1 -52.87 9.37 15.50
N TRP A 2 -52.96 8.14 16.00
CA TRP A 2 -51.82 7.22 16.11
C TRP A 2 -51.11 6.84 14.80
N ARG A 3 -51.84 6.70 13.68
CA ARG A 3 -51.27 6.33 12.38
C ARG A 3 -50.33 7.39 11.79
N HIS A 4 -50.61 8.67 11.99
CA HIS A 4 -49.76 9.74 11.46
C HIS A 4 -48.46 9.92 12.25
N GLN A 5 -48.48 9.62 13.56
CA GLN A 5 -47.28 9.61 14.39
C GLN A 5 -46.33 8.46 14.04
N THR A 6 -46.85 7.29 13.68
CA THR A 6 -46.00 6.17 13.23
C THR A 6 -45.34 6.45 11.88
N TYR A 7 -46.04 7.08 10.93
CA TYR A 7 -45.43 7.47 9.64
C TYR A 7 -44.41 8.61 9.80
N ALA A 8 -44.69 9.61 10.65
CA ALA A 8 -43.74 10.68 10.95
C ALA A 8 -42.48 10.14 11.65
N GLY A 9 -42.64 9.20 12.59
CA GLY A 9 -41.53 8.51 13.23
C GLY A 9 -40.69 7.68 12.25
N LEU A 10 -41.33 6.98 11.31
CA LEU A 10 -40.64 6.20 10.28
C LEU A 10 -39.86 7.09 9.30
N VAL A 11 -40.44 8.22 8.89
CA VAL A 11 -39.77 9.20 8.01
C VAL A 11 -38.58 9.85 8.72
N LEU A 12 -38.72 10.19 10.01
CA LEU A 12 -37.60 10.67 10.83
C LEU A 12 -36.50 9.60 10.93
N PHE A 13 -36.85 8.34 11.23
CA PHE A 13 -35.89 7.23 11.31
C PHE A 13 -35.16 6.98 9.98
N LEU A 14 -35.88 7.04 8.85
CA LEU A 14 -35.31 6.92 7.51
C LEU A 14 -34.44 8.13 7.14
N SER A 15 -34.78 9.34 7.60
CA SER A 15 -33.96 10.55 7.40
C SER A 15 -32.65 10.54 8.20
N PHE A 16 -32.63 9.85 9.36
CA PHE A 16 -31.40 9.61 10.12
C PHE A 16 -30.55 8.46 9.55
N TRP A 17 -31.14 7.53 8.79
CA TRP A 17 -30.38 6.53 8.04
C TRP A 17 -29.68 7.11 6.80
N SER A 18 -30.17 8.22 6.24
CA SER A 18 -29.55 8.90 5.09
C SER A 18 -28.50 9.94 5.46
N LEU A 19 -28.12 10.06 6.73
CA LEU A 19 -27.15 11.06 7.24
C LEU A 19 -25.94 10.37 7.92
N ALA A 20 -25.48 9.23 7.40
CA ALA A 20 -24.11 8.81 7.68
C ALA A 20 -23.18 9.74 6.89
N GLU A 21 -22.69 10.79 7.55
CA GLU A 21 -21.67 11.67 6.98
C GLU A 21 -20.42 10.83 6.69
N GLY A 22 -19.97 10.83 5.44
CA GLY A 22 -18.78 10.08 5.04
C GLY A 22 -17.55 10.72 5.65
N GLY A 23 -16.73 9.93 6.35
CA GLY A 23 -15.47 10.40 6.91
C GLY A 23 -14.50 10.91 5.85
N LYS A 24 -13.60 11.80 6.25
CA LYS A 24 -12.59 12.46 5.45
C LYS A 24 -11.24 11.74 5.55
N LEU A 25 -10.80 11.14 4.45
CA LEU A 25 -9.63 10.27 4.39
C LEU A 25 -8.46 10.94 3.66
N LEU A 26 -7.32 11.04 4.33
CA LEU A 26 -6.04 11.38 3.71
C LEU A 26 -5.41 10.12 3.10
N VAL A 27 -4.86 10.22 1.90
CA VAL A 27 -4.17 9.10 1.26
C VAL A 27 -2.73 9.49 0.90
N VAL A 28 -1.78 8.69 1.37
CA VAL A 28 -0.37 8.77 0.96
C VAL A 28 0.01 7.44 0.28
N PRO A 29 -0.19 7.33 -1.04
CA PRO A 29 -0.02 6.09 -1.78
C PRO A 29 1.45 5.80 -2.14
N GLN A 30 1.68 4.64 -2.74
CA GLN A 30 2.89 4.32 -3.48
C GLN A 30 2.56 4.05 -4.95
N ASP A 31 3.50 4.36 -5.83
CA ASP A 31 3.29 4.32 -7.28
C ASP A 31 3.21 2.89 -7.86
N GLY A 32 2.94 2.78 -9.16
CA GLY A 32 2.95 1.51 -9.88
C GLY A 32 1.77 0.60 -9.49
N SER A 33 2.04 -0.69 -9.30
CA SER A 33 1.01 -1.69 -8.98
C SER A 33 0.35 -1.47 -7.60
N HIS A 34 1.02 -0.76 -6.70
CA HIS A 34 0.50 -0.39 -5.39
C HIS A 34 -0.66 0.59 -5.55
N TRP A 35 -0.46 1.65 -6.34
CA TRP A 35 -1.49 2.62 -6.69
C TRP A 35 -2.69 1.98 -7.38
N LEU A 36 -2.46 1.13 -8.38
CA LEU A 36 -3.55 0.49 -9.12
C LEU A 36 -4.48 -0.32 -8.20
N SER A 37 -3.92 -1.01 -7.21
CA SER A 37 -4.73 -1.78 -6.25
C SER A 37 -5.44 -0.87 -5.24
N MET A 38 -4.75 0.17 -4.78
CA MET A 38 -5.30 1.10 -3.79
C MET A 38 -6.47 1.89 -4.37
N ARG A 39 -6.34 2.33 -5.63
CA ARG A 39 -7.35 3.13 -6.32
C ARG A 39 -8.72 2.44 -6.35
N VAL A 40 -8.78 1.12 -6.53
CA VAL A 40 -10.05 0.37 -6.51
C VAL A 40 -10.78 0.54 -5.17
N VAL A 41 -10.04 0.51 -4.05
CA VAL A 41 -10.63 0.70 -2.72
C VAL A 41 -11.02 2.17 -2.50
N LEU A 42 -10.21 3.12 -2.98
CA LEU A 42 -10.51 4.55 -2.88
C LEU A 42 -11.75 4.94 -3.69
N GLU A 43 -11.92 4.40 -4.89
CA GLU A 43 -13.09 4.64 -5.74
C GLU A 43 -14.37 4.16 -5.03
N GLU A 44 -14.36 2.96 -4.45
CA GLU A 44 -15.50 2.43 -3.70
C GLU A 44 -15.79 3.24 -2.42
N LEU A 45 -14.77 3.66 -1.68
CA LEU A 45 -14.94 4.55 -0.51
C LEU A 45 -15.57 5.89 -0.93
N TRP A 46 -15.12 6.45 -2.05
CA TRP A 46 -15.69 7.69 -2.56
C TRP A 46 -17.15 7.54 -2.99
N GLU A 47 -17.50 6.45 -3.69
CA GLU A 47 -18.88 6.16 -4.08
C GLU A 47 -19.83 6.05 -2.87
N ARG A 48 -19.29 5.70 -1.69
CA ARG A 48 -20.02 5.66 -0.41
C ARG A 48 -20.06 6.98 0.34
N GLY A 49 -19.57 8.06 -0.26
CA GLY A 49 -19.69 9.42 0.24
C GLY A 49 -18.51 9.91 1.09
N HIS A 50 -17.40 9.17 1.16
CA HIS A 50 -16.19 9.62 1.85
C HIS A 50 -15.49 10.74 1.06
N GLU A 51 -15.06 11.81 1.77
CA GLU A 51 -14.21 12.83 1.19
C GLU A 51 -12.76 12.30 1.16
N ILE A 52 -12.18 12.16 -0.02
CA ILE A 52 -10.84 11.60 -0.18
C ILE A 52 -9.90 12.65 -0.76
N VAL A 53 -8.73 12.80 -0.12
CA VAL A 53 -7.62 13.63 -0.61
C VAL A 53 -6.37 12.78 -0.69
N ALA A 54 -5.88 12.53 -1.90
CA ALA A 54 -4.62 11.83 -2.14
C ALA A 54 -3.49 12.83 -2.40
N VAL A 55 -2.34 12.60 -1.76
CA VAL A 55 -1.14 13.42 -1.91
C VAL A 55 -0.09 12.64 -2.68
N ILE A 56 0.28 13.13 -3.87
CA ILE A 56 1.21 12.45 -4.78
C ILE A 56 2.32 13.41 -5.27
N PRO A 57 3.50 12.92 -5.65
CA PRO A 57 4.50 13.77 -6.27
C PRO A 57 4.05 14.22 -7.68
N GLU A 58 4.63 15.29 -8.21
CA GLU A 58 4.32 15.78 -9.57
C GLU A 58 4.79 14.80 -10.67
N ALA A 59 5.97 14.18 -10.48
CA ALA A 59 6.50 13.18 -11.39
C ALA A 59 6.22 11.76 -10.86
N THR A 60 5.45 10.98 -11.61
CA THR A 60 4.90 9.66 -11.18
C THR A 60 4.79 8.70 -12.37
N LEU A 61 4.83 7.40 -12.12
CA LEU A 61 4.67 6.37 -13.14
C LEU A 61 3.20 6.21 -13.56
N LEU A 62 2.31 5.90 -12.62
CA LEU A 62 0.90 5.55 -12.90
C LEU A 62 -0.12 6.44 -12.14
N MET A 63 0.33 7.31 -11.25
CA MET A 63 -0.57 8.16 -10.46
C MET A 63 -1.04 9.35 -11.30
N LYS A 64 -2.30 9.30 -11.75
CA LYS A 64 -2.92 10.33 -12.60
C LYS A 64 -4.12 10.95 -11.92
N SER A 65 -4.57 12.09 -12.46
CA SER A 65 -5.79 12.76 -12.01
C SER A 65 -6.97 11.79 -11.97
N SER A 66 -7.77 11.90 -10.91
CA SER A 66 -8.98 11.13 -10.67
C SER A 66 -10.18 12.07 -10.75
N GLN A 67 -11.27 11.62 -11.38
CA GLN A 67 -12.56 12.32 -11.28
C GLN A 67 -13.26 11.98 -9.97
N SER A 68 -12.87 10.87 -9.33
CA SER A 68 -13.51 10.33 -8.13
C SER A 68 -12.97 10.98 -6.87
N PHE A 69 -11.78 11.57 -6.81
CA PHE A 69 -11.31 12.17 -5.55
C PHE A 69 -10.27 13.25 -5.77
N THR A 70 -10.05 14.07 -4.75
CA THR A 70 -9.13 15.19 -4.82
C THR A 70 -7.69 14.68 -4.82
N ILE A 71 -6.88 15.21 -5.75
CA ILE A 71 -5.44 14.95 -5.78
C ILE A 71 -4.71 16.27 -5.53
N LYS A 72 -3.79 16.25 -4.55
CA LYS A 72 -2.84 17.32 -4.25
C LYS A 72 -1.46 16.86 -4.67
N THR A 73 -0.77 17.68 -5.43
CA THR A 73 0.59 17.40 -5.89
C THR A 73 1.62 18.17 -5.08
N TYR A 74 2.84 17.65 -5.00
CA TYR A 74 3.99 18.36 -4.45
C TYR A 74 5.21 18.20 -5.36
N SER A 75 6.04 19.24 -5.39
CA SER A 75 7.21 19.27 -6.25
C SER A 75 8.30 18.31 -5.76
N VAL A 76 9.05 17.74 -6.70
CA VAL A 76 10.11 16.76 -6.45
C VAL A 76 11.37 17.11 -7.23
N PRO A 77 12.56 16.73 -6.75
CA PRO A 77 13.84 17.15 -7.34
C PRO A 77 14.24 16.25 -8.52
N TYR A 78 13.29 15.67 -9.24
CA TYR A 78 13.49 14.79 -10.38
C TYR A 78 12.38 14.99 -11.41
N THR A 79 12.67 14.70 -12.67
CA THR A 79 11.72 14.92 -13.78
C THR A 79 10.93 13.65 -14.10
N GLN A 80 9.86 13.80 -14.88
CA GLN A 80 9.09 12.65 -15.38
C GLN A 80 9.95 11.71 -16.22
N GLU A 81 10.83 12.25 -17.08
CA GLU A 81 11.72 11.44 -17.92
C GLU A 81 12.70 10.61 -17.09
N PHE A 82 13.12 11.12 -15.93
CA PHE A 82 13.93 10.35 -14.99
C PHE A 82 13.15 9.16 -14.42
N VAL A 83 11.90 9.39 -13.98
CA VAL A 83 11.02 8.34 -13.45
C VAL A 83 10.79 7.25 -14.50
N ASP A 84 10.44 7.64 -15.73
CA ASP A 84 10.17 6.72 -16.83
C ASP A 84 11.40 5.85 -17.14
N ARG A 85 12.58 6.48 -17.24
CA ARG A 85 13.85 5.78 -17.49
C ARG A 85 14.21 4.83 -16.35
N PHE A 86 14.01 5.26 -15.10
CA PHE A 86 14.32 4.46 -13.93
C PHE A 86 13.51 3.16 -13.94
N TYR A 87 12.19 3.24 -14.12
CA TYR A 87 11.33 2.05 -14.17
C TYR A 87 11.56 1.20 -15.42
N HIS A 88 11.82 1.80 -16.59
CA HIS A 88 12.18 1.06 -17.81
C HIS A 88 13.44 0.21 -17.61
N SER A 89 14.50 0.82 -17.07
CA SER A 89 15.79 0.16 -16.79
C SER A 89 15.65 -0.99 -15.79
N ILE A 90 14.76 -0.87 -14.81
CA ILE A 90 14.43 -1.99 -13.89
C ILE A 90 13.71 -3.10 -14.65
N GLY A 91 12.72 -2.76 -15.47
CA GLY A 91 11.93 -3.72 -16.25
C GLY A 91 12.77 -4.53 -17.23
N GLU A 92 13.57 -3.88 -18.06
CA GLU A 92 14.44 -4.54 -19.05
C GLU A 92 15.41 -5.52 -18.39
N LYS A 93 16.09 -5.08 -17.32
CA LYS A 93 17.12 -5.88 -16.64
C LYS A 93 16.56 -7.01 -15.79
N SER A 94 15.25 -7.03 -15.54
CA SER A 94 14.62 -8.06 -14.70
C SER A 94 14.65 -9.44 -15.34
N PHE A 95 14.82 -9.53 -16.66
CA PHE A 95 14.84 -10.80 -17.40
C PHE A 95 16.24 -11.20 -17.89
N ASP A 96 17.27 -10.41 -17.57
CA ASP A 96 18.64 -10.69 -17.98
C ASP A 96 19.20 -11.92 -17.24
N ASN A 97 19.82 -12.83 -17.99
CA ASN A 97 20.45 -14.01 -17.40
C ASN A 97 21.87 -13.68 -16.89
N LEU A 98 21.90 -13.01 -15.74
CA LEU A 98 23.14 -12.51 -15.12
C LEU A 98 23.73 -13.52 -14.13
N SER A 99 25.05 -13.43 -13.91
CA SER A 99 25.71 -14.18 -12.84
C SER A 99 25.21 -13.76 -11.45
N PHE A 100 25.46 -14.58 -10.42
CA PHE A 100 25.01 -14.29 -9.06
C PHE A 100 25.54 -12.94 -8.54
N LEU A 101 26.83 -12.65 -8.76
CA LEU A 101 27.44 -11.39 -8.30
C LEU A 101 26.85 -10.16 -9.01
N GLU A 102 26.57 -10.27 -10.31
CA GLU A 102 25.92 -9.20 -11.07
C GLU A 102 24.49 -8.96 -10.58
N LYS A 103 23.72 -10.03 -10.33
CA LYS A 103 22.37 -9.94 -9.75
C LYS A 103 22.37 -9.23 -8.40
N VAL A 104 23.28 -9.60 -7.51
CA VAL A 104 23.43 -8.96 -6.19
C VAL A 104 23.81 -7.49 -6.35
N THR A 105 24.75 -7.18 -7.23
CA THR A 105 25.21 -5.79 -7.47
C THR A 105 24.08 -4.92 -8.00
N ILE A 106 23.32 -5.41 -8.99
CA ILE A 106 22.18 -4.69 -9.56
C ILE A 106 21.08 -4.52 -8.51
N LEU A 107 20.79 -5.55 -7.72
CA LEU A 107 19.78 -5.48 -6.66
C LEU A 107 20.14 -4.42 -5.60
N VAL A 108 21.38 -4.42 -5.11
CA VAL A 108 21.85 -3.41 -4.14
C VAL A 108 21.79 -2.00 -4.73
N ARG A 109 22.23 -1.83 -5.98
CA ARG A 109 22.16 -0.54 -6.67
C ARG A 109 20.73 -0.05 -6.83
N ASN A 110 19.83 -0.92 -7.33
CA ASN A 110 18.43 -0.58 -7.53
C ASN A 110 17.74 -0.22 -6.20
N ILE A 111 18.02 -0.96 -5.12
CA ILE A 111 17.52 -0.62 -3.78
C ILE A 111 18.05 0.74 -3.32
N SER A 112 19.33 1.02 -3.51
CA SER A 112 19.93 2.32 -3.15
C SER A 112 19.29 3.47 -3.94
N ASP A 113 19.15 3.34 -5.25
CA ASP A 113 18.57 4.36 -6.12
C ASP A 113 17.09 4.59 -5.80
N LEU A 114 16.34 3.50 -5.60
CA LEU A 114 14.93 3.53 -5.21
C LEU A 114 14.75 4.26 -3.87
N THR A 115 15.43 3.80 -2.83
CA THR A 115 15.33 4.42 -1.49
C THR A 115 15.82 5.87 -1.50
N SER A 116 16.80 6.23 -2.33
CA SER A 116 17.23 7.63 -2.52
C SER A 116 16.16 8.50 -3.17
N MET A 117 15.56 8.04 -4.27
CA MET A 117 14.51 8.79 -4.97
C MET A 117 13.30 9.00 -4.05
N PHE A 118 12.82 7.95 -3.41
CA PHE A 118 11.63 8.01 -2.56
C PHE A 118 11.86 8.75 -1.23
N SER A 119 13.02 8.62 -0.60
CA SER A 119 13.33 9.41 0.60
C SER A 119 13.48 10.90 0.28
N SER A 120 14.02 11.23 -0.90
CA SER A 120 14.09 12.60 -1.41
C SER A 120 12.70 13.18 -1.68
N ALA A 121 11.83 12.42 -2.35
CA ALA A 121 10.43 12.81 -2.55
C ALA A 121 9.70 13.02 -1.22
N CYS A 122 9.89 12.10 -0.27
CA CYS A 122 9.31 12.22 1.05
C CYS A 122 9.76 13.49 1.77
N ARG A 123 11.05 13.83 1.71
CA ARG A 123 11.56 15.09 2.26
C ARG A 123 10.86 16.30 1.65
N HIS A 124 10.64 16.31 0.34
CA HIS A 124 9.95 17.44 -0.31
C HIS A 124 8.48 17.54 0.11
N LEU A 125 7.80 16.42 0.37
CA LEU A 125 6.46 16.42 0.96
C LEU A 125 6.47 16.98 2.39
N LEU A 126 7.30 16.40 3.26
CA LEU A 126 7.34 16.75 4.69
C LEU A 126 7.72 18.21 4.93
N TYR A 127 8.59 18.79 4.10
CA TYR A 127 9.03 20.18 4.22
C TYR A 127 8.27 21.15 3.29
N ASN A 128 7.19 20.70 2.65
CA ASN A 128 6.26 21.60 1.96
C ASN A 128 5.31 22.21 2.99
N GLU A 129 5.68 23.39 3.53
CA GLU A 129 4.92 24.05 4.60
C GLU A 129 3.47 24.33 4.20
N GLU A 130 3.22 24.81 2.98
CA GLU A 130 1.87 25.10 2.49
C GLU A 130 1.00 23.84 2.50
N LEU A 131 1.52 22.75 1.93
CA LEU A 131 0.78 21.50 1.85
C LEU A 131 0.61 20.86 3.24
N MET A 132 1.66 20.81 4.06
CA MET A 132 1.57 20.23 5.41
C MET A 132 0.60 21.01 6.32
N ASN A 133 0.58 22.35 6.23
CA ASN A 133 -0.39 23.18 6.93
C ASN A 133 -1.81 22.89 6.42
N TYR A 134 -2.02 22.82 5.10
CA TYR A 134 -3.30 22.43 4.52
C TYR A 134 -3.76 21.06 5.04
N LEU A 135 -2.88 20.07 5.12
CA LEU A 135 -3.21 18.73 5.60
C LEU A 135 -3.62 18.75 7.08
N HIS A 136 -2.91 19.51 7.91
CA HIS A 136 -3.24 19.69 9.33
C HIS A 136 -4.58 20.42 9.54
N ASP A 137 -4.86 21.45 8.74
CA ASP A 137 -6.04 22.28 8.88
C ASP A 137 -7.29 21.65 8.26
N SER A 138 -7.11 20.69 7.34
CA SER A 138 -8.20 19.96 6.69
C SER A 138 -8.95 18.98 7.59
N LYS A 139 -8.44 18.69 8.80
CA LYS A 139 -9.06 17.82 9.83
C LYS A 139 -9.54 16.47 9.28
N PHE A 140 -8.60 15.68 8.76
CA PHE A 140 -8.87 14.30 8.34
C PHE A 140 -9.23 13.41 9.54
N ASP A 141 -10.08 12.42 9.32
CA ASP A 141 -10.47 11.42 10.33
C ASP A 141 -9.46 10.26 10.40
N ALA A 142 -8.83 9.95 9.28
CA ALA A 142 -7.89 8.85 9.13
C ALA A 142 -6.91 9.10 7.99
N ILE A 143 -5.83 8.31 7.97
CA ILE A 143 -4.89 8.26 6.85
C ILE A 143 -4.74 6.82 6.32
N MET A 144 -4.97 6.62 5.03
CA MET A 144 -4.67 5.37 4.33
C MET A 144 -3.31 5.47 3.64
N VAL A 145 -2.40 4.54 3.93
CA VAL A 145 -1.03 4.57 3.43
C VAL A 145 -0.59 3.21 2.92
N ASP A 146 0.29 3.17 1.92
CA ASP A 146 1.10 1.97 1.68
C ASP A 146 2.45 2.16 2.41
N PRO A 147 2.72 1.37 3.47
CA PRO A 147 3.83 1.58 4.39
C PRO A 147 5.20 1.14 3.87
N VAL A 148 5.30 0.51 2.69
CA VAL A 148 6.59 -0.07 2.22
C VAL A 148 7.73 0.94 2.17
N LEU A 149 7.42 2.18 1.80
CA LEU A 149 8.30 3.34 1.88
C LEU A 149 7.67 4.33 2.87
N PRO A 150 8.22 4.51 4.08
CA PRO A 150 7.47 4.93 5.26
C PRO A 150 7.23 6.45 5.32
N CYS A 151 6.96 7.12 4.20
CA CYS A 151 6.57 8.53 4.20
C CYS A 151 5.18 8.76 4.79
N GLY A 152 4.20 7.96 4.35
CA GLY A 152 2.83 7.99 4.88
C GLY A 152 2.78 7.78 6.40
N PRO A 153 3.47 6.75 6.96
CA PRO A 153 3.63 6.60 8.40
C PRO A 153 4.22 7.82 9.13
N ILE A 154 5.21 8.51 8.55
CA ILE A 154 5.76 9.75 9.14
C ILE A 154 4.72 10.87 9.15
N VAL A 155 3.97 11.04 8.05
CA VAL A 155 2.87 12.01 7.95
C VAL A 155 1.76 11.69 8.97
N ALA A 156 1.40 10.41 9.11
CA ALA A 156 0.42 9.94 10.08
C ALA A 156 0.82 10.31 11.51
N GLU A 157 2.08 10.05 11.88
CA GLU A 157 2.63 10.40 13.19
C GLU A 157 2.62 11.90 13.42
N HIS A 158 3.06 12.70 12.44
CA HIS A 158 3.11 14.15 12.54
C HIS A 158 1.73 14.78 12.73
N LEU A 159 0.74 14.30 11.97
CA LEU A 159 -0.65 14.79 12.03
C LEU A 159 -1.45 14.14 13.16
N SER A 160 -0.87 13.18 13.89
CA SER A 160 -1.56 12.37 14.91
C SER A 160 -2.84 11.69 14.38
N LEU A 161 -2.78 11.22 13.12
CA LEU A 161 -3.91 10.56 12.46
C LEU A 161 -3.86 9.05 12.68
N PRO A 162 -5.01 8.43 12.94
CA PRO A 162 -5.07 6.98 13.07
C PRO A 162 -4.94 6.38 11.65
N SER A 163 -4.15 5.30 11.51
CA SER A 163 -3.63 4.88 10.21
C SER A 163 -4.13 3.51 9.73
N VAL A 164 -4.51 3.45 8.46
CA VAL A 164 -4.93 2.25 7.73
C VAL A 164 -3.83 1.87 6.75
N TYR A 165 -3.13 0.78 7.03
CA TYR A 165 -2.00 0.32 6.23
C TYR A 165 -2.46 -0.64 5.14
N PHE A 166 -2.31 -0.25 3.88
CA PHE A 166 -2.72 -1.03 2.72
C PHE A 166 -1.48 -1.61 2.03
N MET A 167 -1.21 -2.90 2.21
CA MET A 167 0.08 -3.49 1.79
C MET A 167 -0.01 -4.96 1.36
N ARG A 168 0.97 -5.42 0.58
CA ARG A 168 1.15 -6.86 0.28
C ARG A 168 2.08 -7.56 1.28
N GLY A 169 2.97 -6.81 1.92
CA GLY A 169 3.96 -7.30 2.88
C GLY A 169 5.13 -6.32 2.99
N LEU A 170 5.91 -6.42 4.07
CA LEU A 170 7.08 -5.58 4.30
C LEU A 170 8.38 -6.41 4.28
N PRO A 171 9.51 -5.82 3.85
CA PRO A 171 10.83 -6.41 4.04
C PRO A 171 11.06 -6.90 5.48
N CYS A 172 11.80 -8.02 5.61
CA CYS A 172 12.23 -8.60 6.89
C CYS A 172 11.10 -8.91 7.88
N THR A 173 9.91 -9.19 7.35
CA THR A 173 8.67 -9.43 8.10
C THR A 173 8.38 -8.34 9.13
N LEU A 174 8.63 -7.08 8.76
CA LEU A 174 8.39 -5.94 9.66
C LEU A 174 6.90 -5.79 10.00
N ASP A 175 6.01 -6.20 9.11
CA ASP A 175 4.56 -6.27 9.34
C ASP A 175 4.20 -7.19 10.51
N TYR A 176 4.79 -8.39 10.56
CA TYR A 176 4.58 -9.33 11.66
C TYR A 176 5.31 -8.87 12.94
N LYS A 177 6.49 -8.25 12.82
CA LYS A 177 7.21 -7.70 13.98
C LYS A 177 6.46 -6.51 14.60
N ALA A 178 5.93 -5.60 13.78
CA ALA A 178 5.19 -4.42 14.21
C ALA A 178 3.89 -4.79 14.93
N THR A 179 3.23 -5.86 14.48
CA THR A 179 2.02 -6.42 15.10
C THR A 179 2.31 -7.43 16.20
N GLN A 180 3.58 -7.69 16.51
CA GLN A 180 4.04 -8.70 17.49
C GLN A 180 3.54 -10.13 17.19
N CYS A 181 3.21 -10.41 15.93
CA CYS A 181 2.85 -11.74 15.46
C CYS A 181 4.10 -12.63 15.32
N PRO A 182 4.08 -13.88 15.83
CA PRO A 182 5.20 -14.79 15.68
C PRO A 182 5.38 -15.23 14.22
N SER A 183 6.63 -15.25 13.75
CA SER A 183 7.01 -15.75 12.41
C SER A 183 8.20 -16.71 12.51
N PRO A 184 7.97 -17.98 12.94
CA PRO A 184 9.05 -18.90 13.28
C PRO A 184 9.84 -19.41 12.07
N PHE A 185 11.17 -19.37 12.17
CA PHE A 185 12.09 -19.84 11.12
C PHE A 185 12.00 -21.34 10.82
N SER A 186 11.38 -22.14 11.70
CA SER A 186 11.31 -23.59 11.56
C SER A 186 10.28 -24.06 10.52
N TYR A 187 9.26 -23.25 10.21
CA TYR A 187 8.19 -23.62 9.29
C TYR A 187 7.61 -22.45 8.48
N VAL A 188 8.03 -21.20 8.74
CA VAL A 188 7.68 -20.05 7.90
C VAL A 188 8.89 -19.70 7.01
N PRO A 189 8.84 -19.97 5.70
CA PRO A 189 9.84 -19.54 4.74
C PRO A 189 10.09 -18.02 4.79
N ARG A 190 11.36 -17.62 4.76
CA ARG A 190 11.74 -16.21 4.59
C ARG A 190 11.52 -15.78 3.15
N THR A 191 11.22 -14.50 2.96
CA THR A 191 10.98 -13.92 1.64
C THR A 191 12.21 -14.16 0.75
N PHE A 192 11.96 -14.45 -0.53
CA PHE A 192 12.98 -14.83 -1.53
C PHE A 192 13.62 -16.22 -1.37
N MET A 193 13.17 -17.02 -0.40
CA MET A 193 13.51 -18.45 -0.37
C MET A 193 12.52 -19.27 -1.18
N ALA A 194 13.05 -20.13 -2.06
CA ALA A 194 12.26 -21.10 -2.83
C ALA A 194 11.97 -22.36 -1.99
N THR A 195 11.36 -22.18 -0.81
CA THR A 195 11.03 -23.25 0.15
C THR A 195 9.57 -23.14 0.58
N SER A 196 8.93 -24.27 0.87
CA SER A 196 7.57 -24.33 1.46
C SER A 196 7.62 -24.42 2.99
N ASP A 197 6.46 -24.49 3.64
CA ASP A 197 6.32 -24.81 5.07
C ASP A 197 6.80 -26.23 5.43
N HIS A 198 6.93 -27.11 4.43
CA HIS A 198 7.51 -28.44 4.57
C HIS A 198 9.02 -28.42 4.26
N MET A 199 9.81 -27.85 5.18
CA MET A 199 11.28 -27.81 5.07
C MET A 199 11.96 -29.03 5.71
N THR A 200 12.95 -29.58 5.00
CA THR A 200 13.99 -30.47 5.55
C THR A 200 14.85 -29.76 6.60
N PHE A 201 15.61 -30.52 7.40
CA PHE A 201 16.52 -29.92 8.39
C PHE A 201 17.49 -28.90 7.76
N THR A 202 18.11 -29.22 6.62
CA THR A 202 19.04 -28.31 5.94
C THR A 202 18.35 -27.05 5.42
N GLU A 203 17.13 -27.15 4.92
CA GLU A 203 16.35 -25.98 4.49
C GLU A 203 15.97 -25.09 5.68
N ARG A 204 15.60 -25.67 6.83
CA ARG A 204 15.36 -24.91 8.07
C ARG A 204 16.60 -24.17 8.55
N VAL A 205 17.78 -24.81 8.47
CA VAL A 205 19.05 -24.16 8.81
C VAL A 205 19.33 -22.98 7.86
N LYS A 206 19.12 -23.16 6.55
CA LYS A 206 19.24 -22.05 5.59
C LYS A 206 18.25 -20.93 5.88
N ASN A 207 17.01 -21.28 6.20
CA ASN A 207 15.93 -20.32 6.51
C ASN A 207 16.24 -19.49 7.76
N LEU A 208 16.80 -20.14 8.79
CA LEU A 208 17.30 -19.48 9.98
C LEU A 208 18.45 -18.51 9.67
N LEU A 209 19.43 -18.93 8.86
CA LEU A 209 20.56 -18.07 8.48
C LEU A 209 20.13 -16.84 7.67
N VAL A 210 19.19 -17.00 6.74
CA VAL A 210 18.57 -15.87 6.03
C VAL A 210 17.86 -14.96 7.01
N GLY A 211 17.07 -15.52 7.94
CA GLY A 211 16.38 -14.77 8.99
C GLY A 211 17.31 -13.92 9.85
N PHE A 212 18.53 -14.40 10.14
CA PHE A 212 19.54 -13.62 10.88
C PHE A 212 20.21 -12.52 10.06
N ALA A 213 20.25 -12.64 8.73
CA ALA A 213 20.84 -11.64 7.84
C ALA A 213 19.90 -10.46 7.56
N GLU A 214 18.58 -10.67 7.61
CA GLU A 214 17.58 -9.67 7.27
C GLU A 214 17.60 -8.37 8.09
N PRO A 215 17.88 -8.35 9.42
CA PRO A 215 17.94 -7.09 10.16
C PRO A 215 18.92 -6.09 9.55
N LEU A 216 20.07 -6.56 9.05
CA LEU A 216 21.04 -5.71 8.35
C LEU A 216 20.46 -5.20 7.03
N SER A 217 19.85 -6.06 6.23
CA SER A 217 19.21 -5.67 4.96
C SER A 217 18.11 -4.63 5.18
N CYS A 218 17.30 -4.79 6.23
CA CYS A 218 16.26 -3.81 6.58
C CYS A 218 16.84 -2.49 7.07
N TYR A 219 17.86 -2.53 7.92
CA TYR A 219 18.54 -1.31 8.34
C TYR A 219 19.02 -0.53 7.12
N LEU A 220 19.68 -1.17 6.15
CA LEU A 220 20.14 -0.51 4.93
C LEU A 220 18.99 0.05 4.07
N PHE A 221 17.88 -0.67 3.97
CA PHE A 221 16.71 -0.22 3.21
C PHE A 221 16.02 1.00 3.85
N TYR A 222 15.92 1.01 5.18
CA TYR A 222 15.12 1.97 5.93
C TYR A 222 15.92 3.12 6.55
N ALA A 223 17.25 3.03 6.66
CA ALA A 223 18.08 4.03 7.34
C ALA A 223 17.85 5.48 6.86
N LYS A 224 17.68 5.71 5.54
CA LYS A 224 17.40 7.04 5.01
C LYS A 224 16.08 7.62 5.53
N PHE A 225 15.06 6.76 5.65
CA PHE A 225 13.76 7.16 6.15
C PHE A 225 13.74 7.30 7.67
N GLU A 226 14.44 6.44 8.40
CA GLU A 226 14.55 6.54 9.86
C GLU A 226 15.24 7.86 10.28
N ASN A 227 16.32 8.21 9.59
CA ASN A 227 17.00 9.50 9.78
C ASN A 227 16.08 10.68 9.46
N LEU A 228 15.39 10.63 8.31
CA LEU A 228 14.44 11.67 7.91
C LEU A 228 13.29 11.82 8.91
N ALA A 229 12.73 10.70 9.37
CA ALA A 229 11.65 10.67 10.35
C ALA A 229 12.09 11.32 11.66
N SER A 230 13.27 10.94 12.16
CA SER A 230 13.81 11.45 13.42
C SER A 230 14.12 12.95 13.33
N GLU A 231 14.68 13.41 12.21
CA GLU A 231 14.94 14.82 11.92
C GLU A 231 13.64 15.64 11.89
N PHE A 232 12.65 15.17 11.13
CA PHE A 232 11.39 15.88 10.92
C PHE A 232 10.52 15.93 12.18
N LEU A 233 10.39 14.79 12.88
CA LEU A 233 9.59 14.67 14.11
C LEU A 233 10.32 15.20 15.35
N ARG A 234 11.60 15.61 15.20
CA ARG A 234 12.45 16.17 16.26
C ARG A 234 12.59 15.28 17.49
N ARG A 235 12.59 13.96 17.28
CA ARG A 235 12.81 12.94 18.30
C ARG A 235 13.40 11.70 17.65
N GLU A 236 14.11 10.86 18.41
CA GLU A 236 14.52 9.55 17.89
C GLU A 236 13.26 8.69 17.62
N VAL A 237 13.17 8.16 16.41
CA VAL A 237 12.08 7.29 15.96
C VAL A 237 12.67 6.12 15.22
N THR A 238 12.17 4.91 15.47
CA THR A 238 12.50 3.74 14.66
C THR A 238 11.40 3.45 13.65
N ILE A 239 11.74 2.86 12.50
CA ILE A 239 10.70 2.46 11.52
C ILE A 239 9.75 1.42 12.10
N LEU A 240 10.23 0.52 12.96
CA LEU A 240 9.39 -0.45 13.65
C LEU A 240 8.35 0.24 14.56
N GLU A 241 8.72 1.34 15.23
CA GLU A 241 7.81 2.14 16.04
C GLU A 241 6.73 2.81 15.18
N LEU A 242 7.10 3.39 14.03
CA LEU A 242 6.10 3.98 13.13
C LEU A 242 5.09 2.92 12.67
N PHE A 243 5.60 1.75 12.28
CA PHE A 243 4.75 0.67 11.81
C PHE A 243 3.85 0.07 12.88
N SER A 244 4.28 0.02 14.15
CA SER A 244 3.47 -0.53 15.23
C SER A 244 2.26 0.34 15.61
N LYS A 245 2.18 1.58 15.09
CA LYS A 245 1.06 2.51 15.30
C LYS A 245 -0.10 2.35 14.31
N ALA A 246 0.00 1.39 13.40
CA ALA A 246 -1.09 1.06 12.47
C ALA A 246 -2.34 0.61 13.24
N SER A 247 -3.46 1.27 12.97
CA SER A 247 -4.74 0.89 13.57
C SER A 247 -5.30 -0.37 12.91
N ILE A 248 -5.26 -0.43 11.57
CA ILE A 248 -5.69 -1.59 10.78
C ILE A 248 -4.66 -1.87 9.67
N TRP A 249 -4.40 -3.15 9.43
CA TRP A 249 -3.58 -3.65 8.33
C TRP A 249 -4.47 -4.34 7.30
N LEU A 250 -4.65 -3.70 6.15
CA LEU A 250 -5.31 -4.27 4.99
C LEU A 250 -4.29 -5.00 4.12
N MET A 251 -4.28 -6.32 4.28
CA MET A 251 -3.36 -7.24 3.61
C MET A 251 -3.90 -7.57 2.21
N ARG A 252 -3.22 -7.12 1.14
CA ARG A 252 -3.64 -7.22 -0.29
C ARG A 252 -3.56 -8.63 -0.88
N TYR A 253 -3.85 -9.63 -0.08
CA TYR A 253 -3.74 -11.03 -0.42
C TYR A 253 -4.66 -11.86 0.46
N ASP A 254 -4.95 -13.08 0.01
CA ASP A 254 -5.79 -14.01 0.73
C ASP A 254 -4.92 -14.95 1.58
N PHE A 255 -5.43 -15.35 2.74
CA PHE A 255 -4.74 -16.24 3.68
C PHE A 255 -4.37 -17.59 3.04
N VAL A 256 -5.09 -18.03 1.99
CA VAL A 256 -4.78 -19.26 1.24
C VAL A 256 -3.39 -19.22 0.58
N PHE A 257 -2.85 -18.03 0.31
CA PHE A 257 -1.53 -17.87 -0.31
C PHE A 257 -0.40 -17.67 0.70
N GLU A 258 -0.68 -17.74 2.01
CA GLU A 258 0.33 -17.60 3.05
C GLU A 258 0.49 -18.86 3.89
N TYR A 259 1.65 -18.97 4.50
CA TYR A 259 1.95 -20.02 5.45
C TYR A 259 1.20 -19.80 6.78
N PRO A 260 0.72 -20.88 7.43
CA PRO A 260 -0.07 -20.77 8.65
C PRO A 260 0.74 -20.15 9.78
N ARG A 261 0.35 -18.97 10.25
CA ARG A 261 0.91 -18.30 11.41
C ARG A 261 -0.14 -17.43 12.10
N PRO A 262 -0.02 -17.22 13.44
CA PRO A 262 -0.92 -16.33 14.16
C PRO A 262 -0.89 -14.91 13.60
N ILE A 263 -2.07 -14.27 13.60
CA ILE A 263 -2.25 -12.87 13.21
C ILE A 263 -3.01 -12.10 14.28
N MET A 264 -2.84 -10.78 14.29
CA MET A 264 -3.64 -9.91 15.15
C MET A 264 -5.03 -9.63 14.54
N PRO A 265 -6.07 -9.37 15.36
CA PRO A 265 -7.42 -9.08 14.86
C PRO A 265 -7.51 -7.86 13.94
N ASN A 266 -6.57 -6.92 14.05
CA ASN A 266 -6.50 -5.75 13.19
C ASN A 266 -5.78 -6.01 11.85
N MET A 267 -5.38 -7.26 11.56
CA MET A 267 -4.86 -7.67 10.25
C MET A 267 -5.96 -8.33 9.42
N VAL A 268 -6.42 -7.64 8.38
CA VAL A 268 -7.55 -8.05 7.54
C VAL A 268 -7.07 -8.41 6.15
N TYR A 269 -7.31 -9.65 5.74
CA TYR A 269 -6.98 -10.15 4.40
C TYR A 269 -8.04 -9.75 3.36
N ILE A 270 -7.60 -8.94 2.39
CA ILE A 270 -8.42 -8.38 1.31
C ILE A 270 -7.89 -8.82 -0.06
N GLY A 271 -7.44 -10.08 -0.17
CA GLY A 271 -7.10 -10.67 -1.46
C GLY A 271 -8.29 -10.69 -2.42
N GLY A 272 -8.04 -10.54 -3.72
CA GLY A 272 -9.09 -10.61 -4.75
C GLY A 272 -9.70 -9.25 -5.17
N ILE A 273 -9.34 -8.15 -4.49
CA ILE A 273 -9.87 -6.80 -4.80
C ILE A 273 -9.64 -6.32 -6.24
N ASN A 274 -8.63 -6.84 -6.93
CA ASN A 274 -8.31 -6.47 -8.30
C ASN A 274 -9.13 -7.25 -9.35
N CYS A 275 -10.00 -8.18 -8.94
CA CYS A 275 -10.76 -9.03 -9.85
C CYS A 275 -11.99 -8.29 -10.41
N LYS A 276 -12.16 -8.32 -11.74
CA LYS A 276 -13.32 -7.72 -12.42
C LYS A 276 -14.41 -8.76 -12.68
N GLU A 277 -15.64 -8.27 -12.80
CA GLU A 277 -16.80 -9.08 -13.13
C GLU A 277 -16.56 -9.85 -14.44
N LYS A 278 -16.94 -11.13 -14.47
CA LYS A 278 -16.70 -12.00 -15.62
C LYS A 278 -17.44 -11.45 -16.85
N LYS A 279 -16.71 -10.85 -17.78
CA LYS A 279 -17.24 -10.51 -19.10
C LYS A 279 -17.07 -11.71 -20.02
N PRO A 280 -18.08 -12.06 -20.85
CA PRO A 280 -17.89 -13.09 -21.86
C PRO A 280 -16.72 -12.67 -22.76
N LEU A 281 -15.78 -13.60 -22.97
CA LEU A 281 -14.69 -13.41 -23.91
C LEU A 281 -15.31 -13.04 -25.27
N SER A 282 -15.01 -11.85 -25.78
CA SER A 282 -15.47 -11.47 -27.12
C SER A 282 -14.92 -12.52 -28.10
N LYS A 283 -15.75 -13.00 -29.04
CA LYS A 283 -15.32 -13.95 -30.08
C LYS A 283 -14.17 -13.41 -30.94
N TYR A 284 -13.92 -12.12 -30.87
CA TYR A 284 -12.74 -11.45 -31.38
C TYR A 284 -11.76 -11.20 -30.23
N LEU A 285 -11.34 -12.26 -29.54
CA LEU A 285 -10.04 -12.25 -28.88
C LEU A 285 -8.96 -12.50 -29.96
N CYS A 286 -8.98 -11.70 -31.03
CA CYS A 286 -7.71 -11.19 -31.52
C CYS A 286 -7.19 -10.44 -30.30
N LEU A 287 -6.04 -10.86 -29.76
CA LEU A 287 -5.36 -10.13 -28.71
C LEU A 287 -5.25 -8.68 -29.19
N SER A 288 -6.22 -7.83 -28.85
CA SER A 288 -6.01 -6.40 -28.86
C SER A 288 -5.08 -6.19 -27.68
N GLN A 289 -3.81 -6.52 -27.91
CA GLN A 289 -2.72 -5.79 -27.33
C GLN A 289 -3.15 -4.34 -27.43
N SER A 290 -3.46 -3.72 -26.29
CA SER A 290 -3.04 -2.33 -26.14
C SER A 290 -1.51 -2.38 -26.22
N MET A 291 -1.01 -2.51 -27.44
CA MET A 291 0.37 -2.23 -27.82
C MET A 291 0.53 -0.76 -27.49
N ILE A 292 1.04 -0.47 -26.29
CA ILE A 292 1.82 0.74 -26.15
C ILE A 292 3.16 0.35 -26.76
N GLU A 293 3.29 0.64 -28.05
CA GLU A 293 4.53 0.53 -28.78
C GLU A 293 5.48 1.61 -28.21
N TYR A 294 6.22 1.28 -27.16
CA TYR A 294 7.44 2.00 -26.85
C TYR A 294 8.50 1.46 -27.78
N GLN A 295 9.11 2.36 -28.57
CA GLN A 295 10.28 2.03 -29.39
C GLN A 295 11.31 1.31 -28.50
N ASP A 296 11.63 0.07 -28.86
CA ASP A 296 12.67 -0.80 -28.29
C ASP A 296 12.45 -1.45 -26.91
N GLY A 297 11.34 -2.18 -26.71
CA GLY A 297 11.29 -3.23 -25.67
C GLY A 297 9.90 -3.70 -25.26
N MET A 298 9.57 -4.97 -25.50
CA MET A 298 8.28 -5.57 -25.12
C MET A 298 8.24 -5.91 -23.61
N ILE A 299 7.43 -5.19 -22.83
CA ILE A 299 7.05 -5.59 -21.46
C ILE A 299 5.66 -6.24 -21.51
N TRP A 300 5.57 -7.51 -21.11
CA TRP A 300 4.29 -8.20 -20.92
C TRP A 300 3.68 -7.78 -19.58
N THR A 301 2.55 -7.09 -19.62
CA THR A 301 1.66 -7.01 -18.45
C THR A 301 0.61 -8.11 -18.58
N TRP A 302 0.56 -9.04 -17.63
CA TRP A 302 -0.53 -10.00 -17.54
C TRP A 302 -1.69 -9.36 -16.75
N GLU A 303 -2.85 -9.19 -17.38
CA GLU A 303 -4.11 -9.06 -16.64
C GLU A 303 -4.68 -10.48 -16.52
N SER A 304 -4.32 -11.21 -15.47
CA SER A 304 -4.97 -12.48 -15.17
C SER A 304 -6.42 -12.20 -14.79
N GLN A 305 -7.37 -12.53 -15.67
CA GLN A 305 -8.80 -12.46 -15.37
C GLN A 305 -9.18 -13.60 -14.41
N ALA A 306 -8.98 -13.36 -13.11
CA ALA A 306 -9.63 -14.15 -12.07
C ALA A 306 -11.05 -13.65 -11.83
N LEU A 307 -11.95 -14.56 -11.42
CA LEU A 307 -13.35 -14.26 -11.15
C LEU A 307 -13.48 -13.24 -10.02
N ARG A 308 -14.39 -12.27 -10.18
CA ARG A 308 -14.76 -11.29 -9.15
C ARG A 308 -15.29 -11.97 -7.89
N ASP A 309 -14.85 -11.47 -6.75
CA ASP A 309 -15.48 -11.69 -5.45
C ASP A 309 -15.73 -10.32 -4.81
N ASP A 310 -16.91 -9.74 -5.06
CA ASP A 310 -17.32 -8.42 -4.54
C ASP A 310 -17.26 -8.36 -3.01
N HIS A 311 -17.33 -9.51 -2.34
CA HIS A 311 -17.21 -9.61 -0.90
C HIS A 311 -15.86 -9.10 -0.40
N LYS A 312 -14.76 -9.24 -1.16
CA LYS A 312 -13.41 -8.89 -0.69
C LYS A 312 -13.15 -7.39 -0.74
N THR A 313 -13.60 -6.72 -1.80
CA THR A 313 -13.61 -5.25 -1.87
C THR A 313 -14.52 -4.67 -0.80
N LEU A 314 -15.72 -5.27 -0.61
CA LEU A 314 -16.63 -4.89 0.45
C LEU A 314 -15.98 -5.00 1.84
N VAL A 315 -15.23 -6.07 2.14
CA VAL A 315 -14.51 -6.22 3.42
C VAL A 315 -13.45 -5.14 3.62
N ALA A 316 -12.68 -4.80 2.57
CA ALA A 316 -11.69 -3.71 2.65
C ALA A 316 -12.37 -2.38 3.00
N VAL A 317 -13.49 -2.10 2.34
CA VAL A 317 -14.23 -0.86 2.51
C VAL A 317 -14.94 -0.83 3.86
N GLN A 318 -15.56 -1.94 4.29
CA GLN A 318 -16.18 -2.06 5.61
C GLN A 318 -15.15 -1.90 6.74
N ALA A 319 -13.95 -2.47 6.60
CA ALA A 319 -12.89 -2.28 7.59
C ALA A 319 -12.46 -0.80 7.68
N ALA A 320 -12.38 -0.10 6.54
CA ALA A 320 -12.11 1.33 6.50
C ALA A 320 -13.29 2.17 7.04
N GLU A 321 -14.53 1.81 6.76
CA GLU A 321 -15.75 2.50 7.24
C GLU A 321 -15.94 2.37 8.76
N VAL A 322 -15.70 1.19 9.32
CA VAL A 322 -15.76 0.98 10.79
C VAL A 322 -14.80 1.95 11.48
N PHE A 323 -13.63 2.15 10.87
CA PHE A 323 -12.63 3.07 11.38
C PHE A 323 -13.00 4.54 11.19
N LEU A 324 -13.46 4.92 9.99
CA LEU A 324 -13.90 6.28 9.67
C LEU A 324 -15.15 6.72 10.46
N SER A 325 -15.99 5.76 10.88
CA SER A 325 -17.18 6.04 11.70
C SER A 325 -16.91 6.11 13.21
N GLY A 326 -15.65 5.95 13.64
CA GLY A 326 -15.25 6.00 15.05
C GLY A 326 -15.83 4.88 15.92
N ARG A 327 -16.27 3.76 15.32
CA ARG A 327 -16.91 2.61 16.02
C ARG A 327 -15.92 1.47 16.27
N ALA A 328 -14.73 1.77 16.79
CA ALA A 328 -13.74 0.79 17.21
C ALA A 328 -13.87 0.44 18.70
#